data_AF-A0A917B3C0-F1
#
_entry.id   AF-A0A917B3C0-F1
#
_cell.length_a   1.000
_cell.length_b   1.000
_cell.length_c   1.000
_cell.angle_alpha   90.00
_cell.angle_beta   90.00
_cell.angle_gamma   90.00
#
_symmetry.space_group_name_H-M   'P 1'
#
loop_
_entity.id
_entity.type
_entity.pdbx_description
1 polymer ?
#
loop_
_entity_poly.entity_id
_entity_poly.type
_entity_poly.pdbx_seq_one_letter_code
_entity_poly.pdbx_strand_id
1 'polypeptide(L)'
;MSPLEHEIMHQVLFFTTVLSPFVVGSVEVIKRTINLPKNYVPLLSVGTGLLLGSLAYPLTEMELVLRLWAGAGAGLSGTGLFEIVNRREGFTKTSKKEQKRKSQGKSPRREE
;
A
#
# COMPACT_ATOMS: atom_id res chain seq x y z
N MET A 1 -4.38 -25.12 -19.91
CA MET A 1 -3.24 -24.69 -19.08
C MET A 1 -2.23 -25.81 -19.08
N SER A 2 -1.02 -25.57 -19.58
CA SER A 2 0.05 -26.56 -19.57
C SER A 2 0.71 -26.64 -18.17
N PRO A 3 1.40 -27.74 -17.83
CA PRO A 3 2.08 -27.89 -16.54
C PRO A 3 3.08 -26.76 -16.22
N LEU A 4 3.71 -26.18 -17.26
CA LEU A 4 4.66 -25.08 -17.11
C LEU A 4 4.00 -23.77 -16.69
N GLU A 5 2.79 -23.49 -17.17
CA GLU A 5 2.06 -22.27 -16.83
C GLU A 5 1.56 -22.28 -15.37
N HIS A 6 1.26 -23.46 -14.83
CA HIS A 6 0.87 -23.62 -13.43
C HIS A 6 2.01 -23.26 -12.47
N GLU A 7 3.22 -23.71 -12.78
CA GLU A 7 4.42 -23.41 -11.98
C GLU A 7 4.70 -21.90 -11.94
N ILE A 8 4.63 -21.23 -13.09
CA ILE A 8 4.83 -19.77 -13.18
C ILE A 8 3.80 -19.03 -12.32
N MET A 9 2.52 -19.38 -12.45
CA MET A 9 1.46 -18.74 -11.66
C MET A 9 1.64 -18.99 -10.17
N HIS A 10 2.01 -20.20 -9.78
CA HIS A 10 2.29 -20.55 -8.38
C HIS A 10 3.46 -19.74 -7.81
N GLN A 11 4.56 -19.61 -8.55
CA GLN A 11 5.71 -18.83 -8.13
C GLN A 11 5.37 -17.35 -7.96
N VAL A 12 4.62 -16.75 -8.90
CA VAL A 12 4.19 -15.35 -8.81
C VAL A 12 3.29 -15.13 -7.58
N LEU A 13 2.31 -15.99 -7.34
CA LEU A 13 1.39 -15.87 -6.21
C LEU A 13 2.07 -16.13 -4.86
N PHE A 14 2.95 -17.14 -4.80
CA PHE A 14 3.72 -17.44 -3.61
C PHE A 14 4.64 -16.27 -3.24
N PHE A 15 5.40 -15.76 -4.23
CA PHE A 15 6.27 -14.62 -4.02
C PHE A 15 5.49 -13.35 -3.67
N THR A 16 4.33 -13.12 -4.28
CA THR A 16 3.42 -12.01 -3.92
C THR A 16 3.06 -12.06 -2.43
N THR A 17 2.68 -13.24 -1.93
CA THR A 17 2.27 -13.45 -0.54
C THR A 17 3.42 -13.18 0.43
N VAL A 18 4.61 -13.69 0.11
CA VAL A 18 5.83 -13.47 0.90
C VAL A 18 6.24 -11.99 0.89
N LEU A 19 6.13 -11.31 -0.26
CA LEU A 19 6.57 -9.92 -0.43
C LEU A 19 5.59 -8.91 0.18
N SER A 20 4.30 -9.24 0.26
CA SER A 20 3.23 -8.35 0.75
C SER A 20 3.51 -7.69 2.11
N PRO A 21 3.90 -8.40 3.20
CA PRO A 21 4.20 -7.76 4.48
C PRO A 21 5.37 -6.76 4.40
N PHE A 22 6.36 -7.01 3.54
CA PHE A 22 7.47 -6.08 3.33
C PHE A 22 7.00 -4.80 2.65
N VAL A 23 6.17 -4.94 1.61
CA VAL A 23 5.59 -3.78 0.91
C VAL A 23 4.72 -2.96 1.88
N VAL A 24 3.82 -3.59 2.62
CA VAL A 24 2.95 -2.92 3.60
C VAL A 24 3.77 -2.20 4.67
N GLY A 25 4.80 -2.86 5.21
CA GLY A 25 5.70 -2.28 6.20
C GLY A 25 6.43 -1.05 5.66
N SER A 26 7.02 -1.14 4.47
CA SER A 26 7.72 -0.03 3.81
C SER A 26 6.80 1.15 3.53
N VAL A 27 5.60 0.90 3.01
CA VAL A 27 4.59 1.94 2.74
C VAL A 27 4.20 2.67 4.04
N GLU A 28 4.01 1.91 5.13
CA GLU A 28 3.65 2.49 6.42
C GLU A 28 4.77 3.35 7.02
N VAL A 29 6.02 2.93 6.89
CA VAL A 29 7.19 3.73 7.29
C VAL A 29 7.22 5.05 6.50
N ILE A 30 7.03 4.99 5.17
CA ILE A 30 7.04 6.18 4.32
C ILE A 30 5.91 7.14 4.72
N LYS A 31 4.67 6.66 4.86
CA LYS A 31 3.51 7.50 5.26
C LYS A 31 3.66 8.12 6.65
N ARG A 32 4.36 7.45 7.57
CA ARG A 32 4.67 8.01 8.90
C ARG A 32 5.76 9.06 8.84
N THR A 33 6.67 8.95 7.89
CA THR A 33 7.81 9.86 7.73
C THR A 33 7.37 11.16 7.06
N ILE A 34 6.74 11.07 5.88
CA ILE A 34 6.39 12.22 5.05
C ILE A 34 4.87 12.47 5.03
N ASN A 35 4.46 13.73 4.92
CA ASN A 35 3.04 14.08 4.85
C ASN A 35 2.58 14.06 3.39
N LEU A 36 1.82 13.04 3.03
CA LEU A 36 1.38 12.78 1.66
C LEU A 36 -0.14 12.94 1.52
N PRO A 37 -0.64 13.50 0.41
CA PRO A 37 -2.06 13.40 0.06
C PRO A 37 -2.50 11.93 -0.01
N LYS A 38 -3.63 11.60 0.61
CA LYS A 38 -4.11 10.20 0.73
C LYS A 38 -4.32 9.51 -0.63
N ASN A 39 -4.62 10.27 -1.68
CA ASN A 39 -4.82 9.74 -3.03
C ASN A 39 -3.57 9.12 -3.67
N TYR A 40 -2.37 9.44 -3.17
CA TYR A 40 -1.11 8.91 -3.70
C TYR A 40 -0.63 7.67 -2.95
N VAL A 41 -1.29 7.29 -1.86
CA VAL A 41 -0.94 6.09 -1.08
C VAL A 41 -1.02 4.81 -1.92
N PRO A 42 -2.05 4.61 -2.78
CA PRO A 42 -2.09 3.43 -3.66
C PRO A 42 -0.93 3.40 -4.67
N LEU A 43 -0.61 4.54 -5.28
CA LEU A 43 0.49 4.64 -6.23
C LEU A 43 1.84 4.37 -5.53
N LEU A 44 2.00 4.89 -4.31
CA LEU A 44 3.18 4.63 -3.48
C LEU A 44 3.31 3.13 -3.17
N SER A 45 2.21 2.44 -2.90
CA SER A 45 2.22 1.00 -2.64
C SER A 45 2.65 0.17 -3.85
N VAL A 46 2.08 0.46 -5.03
CA VAL A 46 2.50 -0.19 -6.27
C VAL A 46 3.95 0.12 -6.59
N GLY A 47 4.37 1.38 -6.50
CA GLY A 47 5.76 1.78 -6.73
C GLY A 47 6.74 1.10 -5.77
N THR A 48 6.37 0.97 -4.50
CA THR A 48 7.18 0.26 -3.49
C THR A 48 7.24 -1.23 -3.79
N GLY A 49 6.11 -1.84 -4.21
CA GLY A 49 6.04 -3.23 -4.62
C GLY A 49 6.93 -3.54 -5.84
N LEU A 50 6.91 -2.69 -6.86
CA LEU A 50 7.78 -2.80 -8.03
C LEU A 50 9.26 -2.65 -7.65
N LEU A 51 9.59 -1.68 -6.80
CA LEU A 51 10.95 -1.50 -6.29
C LEU A 51 11.45 -2.75 -5.56
N LEU A 52 10.69 -3.24 -4.57
CA LEU A 52 11.09 -4.42 -3.81
C LEU A 52 11.13 -5.68 -4.68
N GLY A 53 10.18 -5.86 -5.60
CA GLY A 53 10.19 -6.96 -6.57
C GLY A 53 11.43 -6.93 -7.47
N SER A 54 11.81 -5.76 -7.97
CA SER A 54 13.02 -5.61 -8.78
C SER A 54 14.32 -5.87 -8.02
N LEU A 55 14.36 -5.57 -6.72
CA LEU A 55 15.54 -5.79 -5.86
C LEU A 55 15.63 -7.21 -5.28
N ALA A 56 14.61 -8.06 -5.51
CA ALA A 56 14.50 -9.38 -4.88
C ALA A 56 15.34 -10.50 -5.52
N TYR A 57 16.44 -10.18 -6.20
CA TYR A 57 17.42 -11.16 -6.69
C TYR A 57 17.85 -12.21 -5.65
N PRO A 58 18.08 -11.89 -4.36
CA PRO A 58 18.50 -12.91 -3.39
C PRO A 58 17.35 -13.82 -2.92
N LEU A 59 16.10 -13.53 -3.26
CA LEU A 59 14.93 -14.27 -2.78
C LEU A 59 14.35 -15.23 -3.82
N THR A 60 14.58 -14.98 -5.11
CA THR A 60 13.95 -15.74 -6.19
C THR A 60 14.76 -15.65 -7.48
N GLU A 61 14.77 -16.76 -8.24
CA GLU A 61 15.39 -16.88 -9.56
C GLU A 61 14.44 -16.49 -10.72
N MET A 62 13.22 -16.02 -10.43
CA MET A 62 12.24 -15.65 -11.45
C MET A 62 12.79 -14.59 -12.42
N GLU A 63 12.28 -14.51 -13.64
CA GLU A 63 12.61 -13.38 -14.51
C GLU A 63 12.12 -12.05 -13.93
N LEU A 64 12.81 -10.96 -14.27
CA LEU A 64 12.49 -9.62 -13.79
C LEU A 64 11.01 -9.26 -14.00
N VAL A 65 10.46 -9.59 -15.17
CA VAL A 65 9.06 -9.33 -15.50
C VAL A 65 8.10 -9.99 -14.51
N LEU A 66 8.34 -11.25 -14.14
CA LEU A 66 7.51 -11.99 -13.18
C LEU A 66 7.64 -11.43 -11.77
N ARG A 67 8.83 -10.97 -11.38
CA ARG A 67 9.05 -10.32 -10.08
C ARG A 67 8.36 -8.97 -9.98
N LEU A 68 8.35 -8.21 -11.08
CA LEU A 68 7.60 -6.95 -11.16
C LEU A 68 6.09 -7.23 -11.04
N TRP A 69 5.58 -8.27 -11.70
CA TRP A 69 4.17 -8.68 -11.56
C TRP A 69 3.81 -9.08 -10.12
N ALA A 70 4.65 -9.89 -9.48
CA ALA A 70 4.46 -10.26 -8.09
C ALA A 70 4.57 -9.06 -7.13
N GLY A 71 5.50 -8.15 -7.39
CA GLY A 71 5.67 -6.88 -6.68
C GLY A 71 4.46 -5.97 -6.81
N ALA A 72 3.95 -5.79 -8.03
CA ALA A 72 2.72 -5.05 -8.30
C ALA A 72 1.53 -5.69 -7.58
N GLY A 73 1.39 -7.02 -7.65
CA GLY A 73 0.37 -7.76 -6.92
C GLY A 73 0.44 -7.54 -5.41
N ALA A 74 1.65 -7.56 -4.83
CA ALA A 74 1.89 -7.32 -3.42
C ALA A 74 1.48 -5.89 -3.02
N GLY A 75 1.87 -4.88 -3.81
CA GLY A 75 1.50 -3.49 -3.58
C GLY A 75 0.00 -3.23 -3.68
N LEU A 76 -0.67 -3.82 -4.67
CA LEU A 76 -2.12 -3.73 -4.84
C LEU A 76 -2.88 -4.44 -3.71
N SER A 77 -2.34 -5.55 -3.19
CA SER A 77 -2.93 -6.28 -2.06
C SER A 77 -2.84 -5.49 -0.75
N GLY A 78 -1.75 -4.75 -0.52
CA GLY A 78 -1.44 -4.10 0.75
C GLY A 78 -2.28 -2.85 1.05
N THR A 79 -2.38 -1.93 0.08
CA THR A 79 -3.22 -0.73 0.21
C THR A 79 -4.65 -0.93 -0.30
N GLY A 80 -4.93 -2.07 -0.93
CA GLY A 80 -6.21 -2.41 -1.52
C GLY A 80 -6.53 -1.57 -2.75
N LEU A 81 -6.96 -2.22 -3.83
CA LEU A 81 -7.52 -1.54 -5.01
C LEU A 81 -8.70 -0.62 -4.62
N PHE A 82 -9.38 -0.92 -3.51
CA PHE A 82 -10.48 -0.15 -2.94
C PHE A 82 -10.10 1.25 -2.43
N GLU A 83 -8.82 1.52 -2.10
CA GLU A 83 -8.38 2.89 -1.81
C GLU A 83 -8.36 3.77 -3.07
N ILE A 84 -8.23 3.19 -4.27
CA ILE A 84 -8.27 3.93 -5.54
C ILE A 84 -9.71 4.35 -5.87
N VAL A 85 -10.68 3.50 -5.58
CA VAL A 85 -12.10 3.75 -5.88
C VAL A 85 -12.68 4.82 -4.94
N ASN A 86 -12.15 4.93 -3.72
CA ASN A 86 -12.68 5.83 -2.71
C ASN A 86 -11.89 7.15 -2.67
N ARG A 87 -12.41 8.21 -3.30
CA ARG A 87 -11.79 9.56 -3.22
C ARG A 87 -11.83 10.08 -1.78
N ARG A 88 -10.71 9.95 -1.05
CA ARG A 88 -10.56 10.50 0.29
C ARG A 88 -9.92 11.89 0.21
N GLU A 89 -10.67 12.91 0.57
CA GLU A 89 -10.12 14.24 0.81
C GLU A 89 -9.25 14.23 2.09
N GLY A 90 -8.07 14.87 2.03
CA GLY A 90 -7.18 15.06 3.17
C GLY A 90 -5.79 14.40 3.06
N PHE A 91 -4.94 14.69 4.04
CA PHE A 91 -3.54 14.27 4.11
C PHE A 91 -3.32 13.13 5.12
N THR A 92 -2.27 12.34 4.92
CA THR A 92 -1.90 11.20 5.79
C THR A 92 -1.60 11.63 7.23
N LYS A 93 -1.16 12.87 7.48
CA LYS A 93 -1.13 13.47 8.83
C LYS A 93 -2.23 14.53 8.95
N THR A 94 -3.22 14.29 9.80
CA THR A 94 -4.20 15.33 10.20
C THR A 94 -3.44 16.45 10.92
N SER A 95 -3.47 17.68 10.38
CA SER A 95 -2.86 18.84 11.04
C SER A 95 -3.55 19.07 12.39
N LYS A 96 -2.78 19.21 13.48
CA LYS A 96 -3.28 19.44 14.86
C LYS A 96 -4.35 20.55 14.96
N LYS A 97 -4.36 21.51 14.02
CA LYS A 97 -5.36 22.60 13.96
C LYS A 97 -6.80 22.11 13.78
N GLU A 98 -7.00 21.00 13.07
CA GLU A 98 -8.32 20.47 12.73
C GLU A 98 -8.93 19.61 13.87
N GLN A 99 -8.07 18.90 14.60
CA GLN A 99 -8.43 18.20 15.84
C GLN A 99 -8.89 19.17 16.94
N LYS A 100 -8.22 20.33 17.06
CA LYS A 100 -8.58 21.35 18.05
C LYS A 100 -9.93 22.02 17.75
N ARG A 101 -10.26 22.27 16.47
CA ARG A 101 -11.56 22.80 16.04
C ARG A 101 -12.73 21.82 16.29
N LYS A 102 -12.55 20.52 16.05
CA LYS A 102 -13.60 19.51 16.33
C LYS A 102 -13.82 19.28 17.83
N SER A 103 -12.78 19.40 18.64
CA SER A 103 -12.87 19.34 20.11
C SER A 103 -13.53 20.58 20.72
N GLN A 104 -13.34 21.77 20.14
CA GLN A 104 -13.92 23.03 20.65
C GLN A 104 -15.34 23.32 20.16
N GLY A 105 -15.86 22.57 19.18
CA GLY A 105 -17.20 22.77 18.62
C GLY A 105 -18.36 22.09 19.37
N LYS A 106 -18.09 21.25 20.38
CA LYS A 106 -19.13 20.67 21.24
C LYS A 106 -19.29 21.54 22.50
N SER A 107 -19.98 22.67 22.37
CA SER A 107 -20.60 23.30 23.54
C SER A 107 -21.75 22.39 23.99
N PRO A 108 -21.84 21.96 25.26
CA PRO A 108 -23.08 21.41 25.77
C PRO A 108 -24.09 22.55 25.67
N ARG A 109 -25.12 22.38 24.83
CA ARG A 109 -26.33 23.19 24.93
C ARG A 109 -26.80 22.96 26.35
N ARG A 110 -26.76 24.00 27.18
CA ARG A 110 -27.44 24.01 28.47
C ARG A 110 -28.91 23.78 28.14
N GLU A 111 -29.42 22.61 28.51
CA GLU A 111 -30.86 22.42 28.64
C GLU A 111 -31.22 23.09 29.97
N GLU A 112 -31.97 24.19 29.86
CA GLU A 112 -32.62 24.90 30.97
C GLU A 112 -33.87 24.16 31.42
#